data_AF-A0A7J6HVH9-F1
#
_entry.id   AF-A0A7J6HVH9-F1
#
_cell.length_a   1.000
_cell.length_b   1.000
_cell.length_c   1.000
_cell.angle_alpha   90.00
_cell.angle_beta   90.00
_cell.angle_gamma   90.00
#
_symmetry.space_group_name_H-M   'P 1'
#
loop_
_entity.id
_entity.type
_entity.pdbx_description
1 polymer ?
#
loop_
_entity_poly.entity_id
_entity_poly.type
_entity_poly.pdbx_seq_one_letter_code
_entity_poly.pdbx_strand_id
1 'polypeptide(L)'
;MALVKVRVVVLVLCRIIYVVNELREIKVVDEHNKESVVDLLQSVVEIVTYGDKQDPMIFEYFMECQVLAEFLRVLKISRDSRIEIPLLQYLSIMIQNMDNYCFSNDYINNIIEHQYQFNRGDLAQYYVSFLSITFA
;
A
#
# COMPACT_ATOMS: atom_id res chain seq x y z
N MET A 1 20.14 24.37 2.18
CA MET A 1 19.69 23.06 1.66
C MET A 1 19.17 22.12 2.76
N ALA A 2 19.86 21.95 3.89
CA ALA A 2 19.41 21.06 4.98
C ALA A 2 18.00 21.38 5.57
N LEU A 3 17.71 22.66 5.86
CA LEU A 3 16.39 23.07 6.39
C LEU A 3 15.21 22.79 5.43
N VAL A 4 15.42 22.88 4.12
CA VAL A 4 14.39 22.58 3.12
C VAL A 4 14.13 21.07 3.09
N LYS A 5 15.18 20.25 3.16
CA LYS A 5 15.09 18.80 3.21
C LYS A 5 14.33 18.31 4.45
N VAL A 6 14.65 18.85 5.63
CA VAL A 6 13.93 18.54 6.88
C VAL A 6 12.45 18.89 6.78
N ARG A 7 12.11 20.05 6.20
CA ARG A 7 10.71 20.49 6.06
C ARG A 7 9.90 19.62 5.11
N VAL A 8 10.52 19.15 4.01
CA VAL A 8 9.88 18.22 3.08
C VAL A 8 9.62 16.87 3.74
N VAL A 9 10.61 16.31 4.45
CA VAL A 9 10.45 15.03 5.16
C VAL A 9 9.34 15.11 6.20
N VAL A 10 9.30 16.17 7.02
CA VAL A 10 8.23 16.35 8.02
C VAL A 10 6.84 16.41 7.39
N LEU A 11 6.68 17.11 6.26
CA LEU A 11 5.40 17.18 5.56
C LEU A 11 4.96 15.82 5.01
N VAL A 12 5.90 15.06 4.46
CA VAL A 12 5.66 13.68 3.97
C VAL A 12 5.19 12.79 5.11
N LEU A 13 5.85 12.86 6.27
CA LEU A 13 5.49 12.05 7.44
C LEU A 13 4.12 12.39 8.00
N CYS A 14 3.82 13.68 8.17
CA CYS A 14 2.50 14.11 8.60
C CYS A 14 1.41 13.59 7.65
N ARG A 15 1.70 13.56 6.34
CA ARG A 15 0.76 13.05 5.34
C ARG A 15 0.56 11.53 5.46
N ILE A 16 1.63 10.74 5.63
CA ILE A 16 1.52 9.29 5.85
C ILE A 16 0.69 9.01 7.10
N ILE A 17 1.00 9.68 8.22
CA ILE A 17 0.29 9.49 9.50
C ILE A 17 -1.19 9.84 9.34
N TYR A 18 -1.51 10.95 8.69
CA TYR A 18 -2.88 11.35 8.42
C TYR A 18 -3.62 10.28 7.61
N VAL A 19 -3.05 9.83 6.48
CA VAL A 19 -3.72 8.83 5.64
C VAL A 19 -3.90 7.51 6.36
N VAL A 20 -2.90 7.03 7.10
CA VAL A 20 -2.99 5.80 7.89
C VAL A 20 -4.11 5.90 8.93
N ASN A 21 -4.24 7.04 9.61
CA ASN A 21 -5.30 7.24 10.59
C ASN A 21 -6.69 7.26 9.92
N GLU A 22 -6.85 7.95 8.80
CA GLU A 22 -8.11 7.94 8.04
C GLU A 22 -8.47 6.52 7.57
N LEU A 23 -7.51 5.79 7.00
CA LEU A 23 -7.73 4.41 6.57
C LEU A 23 -8.16 3.54 7.75
N ARG A 24 -7.55 3.67 8.93
CA ARG A 24 -7.88 2.90 10.14
C ARG A 24 -9.31 3.07 10.62
N GLU A 25 -9.89 4.25 10.43
CA GLU A 25 -11.28 4.51 10.78
C GLU A 25 -12.26 3.80 9.83
N ILE A 26 -11.85 3.54 8.59
CA ILE A 26 -12.67 2.82 7.60
C ILE A 26 -12.72 1.33 7.96
N LYS A 27 -13.85 0.87 8.49
CA LYS A 27 -14.08 -0.55 8.84
C LYS A 27 -14.60 -1.38 7.68
N VAL A 28 -15.35 -0.77 6.76
CA VAL A 28 -15.96 -1.41 5.59
C VAL A 28 -15.86 -0.45 4.41
N VAL A 29 -15.54 -0.97 3.23
CA VAL A 29 -15.55 -0.22 1.98
C VAL A 29 -16.91 -0.40 1.30
N ASP A 30 -17.55 0.71 0.93
CA ASP A 30 -18.85 0.73 0.26
C ASP A 30 -18.90 1.79 -0.85
N GLU A 31 -20.05 1.90 -1.52
CA GLU A 31 -20.25 2.81 -2.65
C GLU A 31 -20.05 4.30 -2.30
N HIS A 32 -20.17 4.69 -1.03
CA HIS A 32 -20.05 6.08 -0.59
C HIS A 32 -18.59 6.46 -0.29
N ASN A 33 -17.77 5.51 0.17
CA ASN A 33 -16.40 5.78 0.61
C ASN A 33 -15.32 5.26 -0.34
N LYS A 34 -15.65 4.42 -1.32
CA LYS A 34 -14.70 3.81 -2.26
C LYS A 34 -13.82 4.82 -2.99
N GLU A 35 -14.34 5.98 -3.39
CA GLU A 35 -13.55 7.00 -4.10
C GLU A 35 -12.53 7.63 -3.15
N SER A 36 -12.95 7.97 -1.93
CA SER A 36 -12.04 8.46 -0.90
C SER A 36 -10.96 7.43 -0.53
N VAL A 37 -11.29 6.13 -0.49
CA VAL A 37 -10.29 5.07 -0.26
C VAL A 37 -9.26 5.05 -1.39
N VAL A 38 -9.70 5.12 -2.64
CA VAL A 38 -8.78 5.18 -3.80
C VAL A 38 -7.86 6.39 -3.70
N ASP A 39 -8.40 7.57 -3.38
CA ASP A 39 -7.62 8.80 -3.23
C ASP A 39 -6.57 8.72 -2.11
N LEU A 40 -6.95 8.14 -0.96
CA LEU A 40 -6.05 7.91 0.17
C LEU A 40 -4.93 6.94 -0.23
N LEU A 41 -5.26 5.82 -0.87
CA LEU A 41 -4.27 4.83 -1.33
C LEU A 41 -3.32 5.44 -2.36
N GLN A 42 -3.84 6.21 -3.32
CA GLN A 42 -3.02 6.90 -4.31
C GLN A 42 -2.04 7.89 -3.65
N SER A 43 -2.51 8.65 -2.65
CA SER A 43 -1.66 9.59 -1.91
C SER A 43 -0.48 8.89 -1.22
N VAL A 44 -0.68 7.69 -0.68
CA VAL A 44 0.42 6.92 -0.05
C VAL A 44 1.41 6.44 -1.09
N VAL A 45 0.95 6.03 -2.26
CA VAL A 45 1.79 5.45 -3.31
C VAL A 45 2.65 6.48 -3.99
N GLU A 46 2.11 7.67 -4.22
CA GLU A 46 2.90 8.80 -4.68
C GLU A 46 4.05 9.06 -3.70
N ILE A 47 3.78 8.98 -2.39
CA ILE A 47 4.82 9.12 -1.37
C ILE A 47 5.84 7.99 -1.44
N VAL A 48 5.43 6.72 -1.55
CA VAL A 48 6.36 5.59 -1.60
C VAL A 48 7.20 5.60 -2.87
N THR A 49 6.59 5.86 -4.02
CA THR A 49 7.25 5.78 -5.33
C THR A 49 8.18 6.96 -5.58
N TYR A 50 7.80 8.17 -5.12
CA TYR A 50 8.59 9.38 -5.34
C TYR A 50 9.43 9.80 -4.12
N GLY A 51 9.08 9.35 -2.91
CA GLY A 51 9.80 9.66 -1.68
C GLY A 51 11.09 8.84 -1.50
N ASP A 52 11.07 7.55 -1.84
CA ASP A 52 12.23 6.65 -1.72
C ASP A 52 13.43 7.13 -2.56
N LYS A 53 13.19 7.68 -3.75
CA LYS A 53 14.24 8.25 -4.62
C LYS A 53 14.98 9.45 -4.01
N GLN A 54 14.46 10.03 -2.92
CA GLN A 54 15.01 11.26 -2.33
C GLN A 54 15.61 11.05 -0.93
N ASP A 55 15.07 10.14 -0.12
CA ASP A 55 15.58 9.87 1.22
C ASP A 55 15.18 8.48 1.77
N PRO A 56 16.15 7.58 2.05
CA PRO A 56 15.88 6.28 2.65
C PRO A 56 15.12 6.33 3.99
N MET A 57 15.19 7.44 4.74
CA MET A 57 14.45 7.56 6.00
C MET A 57 12.93 7.54 5.79
N ILE A 58 12.43 7.99 4.64
CA ILE A 58 10.98 7.95 4.33
C ILE A 58 10.45 6.52 4.34
N PHE A 59 11.26 5.57 3.88
CA PHE A 59 10.94 4.15 3.89
C PHE A 59 10.94 3.54 5.30
N GLU A 60 11.91 3.93 6.14
CA GLU A 60 11.94 3.51 7.56
C GLU A 60 10.65 3.93 8.28
N TYR A 61 10.21 5.17 8.10
CA TYR A 61 8.97 5.65 8.69
C TYR A 61 7.71 4.97 8.13
N PHE A 62 7.71 4.63 6.84
CA PHE A 62 6.63 3.85 6.23
C PHE A 62 6.48 2.49 6.92
N MET A 63 7.60 1.82 7.21
CA MET A 63 7.61 0.56 7.96
C MET A 63 7.12 0.75 9.39
N GLU A 64 7.59 1.78 10.10
CA GLU A 64 7.16 2.09 11.48
C GLU A 64 5.65 2.37 11.57
N CYS A 65 5.07 3.03 10.56
CA CYS A 65 3.64 3.32 10.51
C CYS A 65 2.78 2.09 10.16
N GLN A 66 3.38 0.94 9.87
CA GLN A 66 2.71 -0.30 9.47
C GLN A 66 1.78 -0.14 8.26
N VAL A 67 2.18 0.69 7.30
CA VAL A 67 1.32 1.04 6.16
C VAL A 67 0.98 -0.19 5.31
N LEU A 68 1.90 -1.16 5.20
CA LEU A 68 1.67 -2.43 4.53
C LEU A 68 0.54 -3.25 5.17
N ALA A 69 0.47 -3.25 6.51
CA ALA A 69 -0.59 -3.93 7.24
C ALA A 69 -1.96 -3.27 6.99
N GLU A 70 -2.00 -1.94 6.91
CA GLU A 70 -3.23 -1.22 6.57
C GLU A 70 -3.66 -1.49 5.12
N PHE A 71 -2.73 -1.55 4.18
CA PHE A 71 -3.03 -1.89 2.78
C PHE A 71 -3.66 -3.28 2.67
N LEU A 72 -3.13 -4.26 3.39
CA LEU A 72 -3.70 -5.60 3.45
C LEU A 72 -5.05 -5.64 4.14
N ARG A 73 -5.24 -4.83 5.19
CA ARG A 73 -6.54 -4.73 5.83
C ARG A 73 -7.57 -4.17 4.86
N VAL A 74 -7.26 -3.07 4.16
CA VAL A 74 -8.12 -2.48 3.13
C VAL A 74 -8.42 -3.48 2.02
N LEU A 75 -7.43 -4.25 1.57
CA LEU A 75 -7.63 -5.34 0.61
C LEU A 75 -8.64 -6.37 1.12
N LYS A 76 -8.55 -6.77 2.39
CA LYS A 76 -9.47 -7.75 3.01
C LYS A 76 -10.90 -7.24 3.19
N ILE A 77 -11.08 -5.95 3.43
CA ILE A 77 -12.41 -5.34 3.63
C ILE A 77 -13.02 -4.76 2.35
N SER A 78 -12.25 -4.66 1.27
CA SER A 78 -12.71 -4.28 -0.06
C SER A 78 -13.20 -5.50 -0.84
N ARG A 79 -14.14 -5.27 -1.75
CA ARG A 79 -14.54 -6.22 -2.82
C ARG A 79 -14.67 -5.51 -4.17
N ASP A 80 -14.07 -4.32 -4.28
CA ASP A 80 -14.07 -3.51 -5.49
C ASP A 80 -12.71 -3.65 -6.18
N SER A 81 -12.73 -4.19 -7.40
CA SER A 81 -11.54 -4.39 -8.22
C SER A 81 -10.78 -3.08 -8.47
N ARG A 82 -11.44 -1.92 -8.45
CA ARG A 82 -10.79 -0.61 -8.59
C ARG A 82 -9.89 -0.25 -7.41
N ILE A 83 -10.08 -0.89 -6.27
CA ILE A 83 -9.25 -0.75 -5.07
C ILE A 83 -8.24 -1.90 -4.98
N GLU A 84 -8.70 -3.13 -5.24
CA GLU A 84 -7.85 -4.34 -5.16
C GLU A 84 -6.71 -4.33 -6.18
N ILE A 85 -6.97 -3.87 -7.42
CA ILE A 85 -5.95 -3.81 -8.48
C ILE A 85 -4.79 -2.87 -8.09
N PRO A 86 -5.03 -1.58 -7.74
CA PRO A 86 -3.94 -0.71 -7.29
C PRO A 86 -3.22 -1.26 -6.06
N LEU A 87 -3.96 -1.78 -5.07
CA LEU A 87 -3.35 -2.37 -3.87
C LEU A 87 -2.38 -3.49 -4.22
N LEU A 88 -2.77 -4.43 -5.09
CA LEU A 88 -1.87 -5.50 -5.53
C LEU A 88 -0.61 -4.96 -6.20
N GLN A 89 -0.72 -3.94 -7.03
CA GLN A 89 0.43 -3.31 -7.66
C GLN A 89 1.37 -2.67 -6.63
N TYR A 90 0.82 -2.00 -5.62
CA TYR A 90 1.59 -1.34 -4.58
C TYR A 90 2.27 -2.36 -3.67
N LEU A 91 1.56 -3.41 -3.29
CA LEU A 91 2.11 -4.54 -2.54
C LEU A 91 3.25 -5.21 -3.32
N SER A 92 3.10 -5.36 -4.65
CA SER A 92 4.17 -5.91 -5.52
C SER A 92 5.45 -5.07 -5.43
N ILE A 93 5.32 -3.75 -5.57
CA ILE A 93 6.47 -2.82 -5.52
C ILE A 93 7.10 -2.82 -4.12
N MET A 94 6.29 -2.83 -3.06
CA MET A 94 6.80 -2.81 -1.69
C MET A 94 7.54 -4.09 -1.34
N ILE A 95 7.01 -5.25 -1.74
CA ILE A 95 7.64 -6.55 -1.48
C ILE A 95 8.99 -6.66 -2.18
N GLN A 96 9.10 -6.23 -3.44
CA GLN A 96 10.39 -6.18 -4.16
C GLN A 96 11.47 -5.34 -3.44
N ASN A 97 11.06 -4.31 -2.69
CA ASN A 97 12.01 -3.44 -1.98
C ASN A 97 12.27 -3.92 -0.53
N MET A 98 11.50 -4.87 -0.01
CA MET A 98 11.50 -5.27 1.40
C MET A 98 11.89 -6.73 1.67
N ASP A 99 12.07 -7.56 0.64
CA ASP A 99 12.35 -9.01 0.66
C ASP A 99 12.25 -9.69 2.04
N ASN A 100 13.27 -9.56 2.90
CA ASN A 100 13.32 -10.24 4.21
C ASN A 100 12.22 -9.82 5.22
N TYR A 101 11.76 -8.56 5.19
CA TYR A 101 10.76 -8.04 6.15
C TYR A 101 9.35 -8.53 5.84
N CYS A 102 9.02 -8.69 4.55
CA CYS A 102 7.69 -9.13 4.13
C CYS A 102 7.45 -10.63 4.39
N PHE A 103 8.48 -11.46 4.20
CA PHE A 103 8.44 -12.88 4.55
C PHE A 103 8.30 -13.10 6.06
N SER A 104 9.00 -12.29 6.88
CA SER A 104 9.01 -12.46 8.34
C SER A 104 7.69 -12.12 9.04
N ASN A 105 6.77 -11.40 8.35
CA ASN A 105 5.51 -10.92 8.91
C ASN A 105 4.27 -11.54 8.26
N ASP A 106 4.41 -12.65 7.52
CA ASP A 106 3.31 -13.35 6.84
C ASP A 106 2.49 -12.49 5.85
N TYR A 107 3.02 -11.34 5.42
CA TYR A 107 2.28 -10.43 4.55
C TYR A 107 2.02 -11.07 3.18
N ILE A 108 3.01 -11.78 2.62
CA ILE A 108 2.87 -12.50 1.34
C ILE A 108 1.80 -13.59 1.45
N ASN A 109 1.83 -14.39 2.52
CA ASN A 109 0.84 -15.45 2.76
C ASN A 109 -0.58 -14.87 2.86
N ASN A 110 -0.75 -13.77 3.58
CA ASN A 110 -2.04 -13.07 3.71
C ASN A 110 -2.59 -12.53 2.38
N ILE A 111 -1.72 -12.18 1.41
CA ILE A 111 -2.12 -11.77 0.06
C ILE A 111 -2.57 -13.00 -0.72
N ILE A 112 -1.76 -14.07 -0.73
CA ILE A 112 -2.04 -15.29 -1.50
C ILE A 112 -3.34 -15.98 -1.04
N GLU A 113 -3.61 -16.01 0.26
CA GLU A 113 -4.80 -16.63 0.84
C GLU A 113 -6.08 -15.78 0.70
N HIS A 114 -5.96 -14.52 0.24
CA HIS A 114 -7.12 -13.65 0.09
C HIS A 114 -8.07 -14.17 -1.00
N GLN A 115 -9.37 -14.12 -0.72
CA GLN A 115 -10.41 -14.63 -1.63
C GLN A 115 -10.78 -13.61 -2.71
N TYR A 116 -9.93 -13.50 -3.74
CA TYR A 116 -10.15 -12.62 -4.87
C TYR A 116 -11.34 -13.05 -5.75
N GLN A 117 -12.10 -12.07 -6.24
CA GLN A 117 -13.12 -12.27 -7.27
C GLN A 117 -12.53 -12.02 -8.67
N PHE A 118 -11.81 -13.01 -9.21
CA PHE A 118 -11.11 -12.89 -10.50
C PHE A 118 -12.01 -12.68 -11.73
N ASN A 119 -13.33 -12.80 -11.58
CA ASN A 119 -14.29 -12.50 -12.63
C ASN A 119 -14.53 -10.98 -12.84
N ARG A 120 -13.89 -10.11 -12.04
CA ARG A 120 -14.03 -8.65 -12.12
C ARG A 120 -12.79 -7.98 -12.72
N GLY A 121 -12.96 -7.39 -13.90
CA GLY A 121 -11.93 -6.59 -14.57
C GLY A 121 -10.64 -7.36 -14.80
N ASP A 122 -9.51 -6.67 -14.65
CA ASP A 122 -8.18 -7.23 -14.93
C ASP A 122 -7.49 -7.81 -13.69
N LEU A 123 -8.21 -8.01 -12.58
CA LEU A 123 -7.66 -8.40 -11.28
C LEU A 123 -6.75 -9.64 -11.36
N ALA A 124 -7.14 -10.63 -12.16
CA ALA A 124 -6.35 -11.85 -12.36
C ALA A 124 -4.97 -11.56 -12.95
N GLN A 125 -4.85 -10.60 -13.88
CA GLN A 125 -3.59 -10.23 -14.49
C GLN A 125 -2.63 -9.57 -13.48
N TYR A 126 -3.16 -8.69 -12.63
CA TYR A 126 -2.36 -8.04 -11.58
C TYR A 126 -1.93 -9.03 -10.50
N TYR A 127 -2.80 -10.00 -10.15
CA TYR A 127 -2.44 -11.07 -9.23
C TYR A 127 -1.34 -11.98 -9.78
N VAL A 128 -1.44 -12.40 -11.04
CA VAL A 128 -0.38 -13.19 -11.71
C VAL A 128 0.93 -12.40 -11.77
N SER A 129 0.86 -11.10 -12.04
CA SER A 129 2.04 -10.22 -12.04
C SER A 129 2.68 -10.14 -10.66
N PHE A 130 1.86 -9.99 -9.60
CA PHE A 130 2.32 -10.02 -8.21
C PHE A 130 3.05 -11.32 -7.87
N LEU A 131 2.47 -12.48 -8.21
CA LEU A 131 3.11 -13.77 -7.95
C LEU A 131 4.43 -13.93 -8.72
N SER A 132 4.43 -13.55 -9.99
CA SER A 132 5.63 -13.62 -10.83
C SER A 132 6.77 -12.78 -10.26
N ILE A 133 6.44 -11.61 -9.71
CA ILE A 133 7.39 -10.72 -9.04
C ILE A 133 7.89 -11.32 -7.72
N THR A 134 7.00 -11.90 -6.92
CA THR A 134 7.33 -12.35 -5.57
C THR A 134 8.22 -13.60 -5.56
N PHE A 135 8.16 -14.42 -6.61
CA PHE A 135 8.90 -15.68 -6.73
C PHE A 135 9.98 -15.67 -7.83
N ALA A 136 10.34 -14.49 -8.35
CA ALA A 136 11.45 -14.31 -9.29
C ALA A 136 12.79 -14.25 -8.55
#